data_AF-A0A1B9C1V4-F1
#
_entry.id   AF-A0A1B9C1V4-F1
#
_cell.length_a   1.000
_cell.length_b   1.000
_cell.length_c   1.000
_cell.angle_alpha   90.00
_cell.angle_beta   90.00
_cell.angle_gamma   90.00
#
_symmetry.space_group_name_H-M   'P 1'
#
loop_
_entity.id
_entity.type
_entity.pdbx_description
1 polymer ?
#
loop_
_entity_poly.entity_id
_entity_poly.type
_entity_poly.pdbx_seq_one_letter_code
_entity_poly.pdbx_strand_id
1 'polypeptide(L)'
;MTSAAKRELDLRNEPLCVYLELLFSCLIRKKTYFLSSHHPDSMLLDAHQASVEIWFRAVGAKTCSISDQPVQDLQTFPLKRTDAFIPRWLSLDYRKGEWIGEFGYIL
;
A
#
# COMPACT_ATOMS: atom_id res chain seq x y z
N MET A 1 12.01 -4.90 6.98
CA MET A 1 11.90 -6.06 6.09
C MET A 1 12.51 -7.28 6.76
N THR A 2 11.92 -8.46 6.60
CA THR A 2 12.44 -9.71 7.17
C THR A 2 13.56 -10.31 6.31
N SER A 3 14.30 -11.29 6.85
CA SER A 3 15.33 -12.02 6.09
C SER A 3 14.75 -12.79 4.90
N ALA A 4 13.55 -13.34 5.04
CA ALA A 4 12.86 -14.06 3.96
C ALA A 4 12.51 -13.12 2.80
N ALA A 5 11.95 -11.95 3.12
CA ALA A 5 11.69 -10.91 2.15
C ALA A 5 12.96 -10.41 1.46
N LYS A 6 14.05 -10.19 2.21
CA LYS A 6 15.33 -9.78 1.61
C LYS A 6 15.82 -10.79 0.58
N ARG A 7 15.84 -12.08 0.95
CA ARG A 7 16.28 -13.16 0.06
C ARG A 7 15.43 -13.21 -1.21
N GLU A 8 14.11 -13.11 -1.08
CA GLU A 8 13.22 -13.15 -2.23
C GLU A 8 13.39 -11.90 -3.12
N LEU A 9 13.63 -10.73 -2.52
CA LEU A 9 13.89 -9.49 -3.25
C LEU A 9 15.17 -9.57 -4.08
N ASP A 10 16.23 -10.16 -3.53
CA ASP A 10 17.53 -10.31 -4.21
C ASP A 10 17.46 -11.25 -5.43
N LEU A 11 16.43 -12.10 -5.53
CA LEU A 11 16.21 -12.98 -6.68
C LEU A 11 15.45 -12.29 -7.83
N ARG A 12 14.93 -11.08 -7.62
CA ARG A 12 14.12 -10.36 -8.61
C ARG A 12 15.01 -9.55 -9.54
N ASN A 13 14.69 -9.59 -10.83
CA ASN A 13 15.34 -8.75 -11.86
C ASN A 13 14.64 -7.39 -12.05
N GLU A 14 13.46 -7.23 -11.46
CA GLU A 14 12.65 -6.01 -11.51
C GLU A 14 12.28 -5.59 -10.08
N PRO A 15 12.08 -4.27 -9.84
CA PRO A 15 11.63 -3.79 -8.56
C PRO A 15 10.38 -4.52 -8.05
N LEU A 16 10.27 -4.66 -6.73
CA LEU A 16 9.04 -5.10 -6.10
C LEU A 16 8.08 -3.91 -6.04
N CYS A 17 7.02 -3.95 -6.86
CA CYS A 17 5.94 -2.98 -6.79
C CYS A 17 5.02 -3.28 -5.61
N VAL A 18 5.01 -2.38 -4.63
CA VAL A 18 4.15 -2.45 -3.45
C VAL A 18 3.15 -1.32 -3.52
N TYR A 19 1.88 -1.68 -3.48
CA TYR A 19 0.78 -0.74 -3.52
C TYR A 19 0.09 -0.65 -2.16
N LEU A 20 0.02 0.58 -1.65
CA LEU A 20 -0.52 0.92 -0.35
C LEU A 20 -1.85 1.65 -0.54
N GLU A 21 -2.90 1.08 0.04
CA GLU A 21 -4.22 1.68 0.02
C GLU A 21 -4.69 1.97 1.44
N LEU A 22 -5.02 3.24 1.65
CA LEU A 22 -5.72 3.68 2.85
C LEU A 22 -7.17 4.01 2.49
N LEU A 23 -8.09 3.17 2.97
CA LEU A 23 -9.52 3.37 2.78
C LEU A 23 -10.14 4.01 4.02
N PHE A 24 -10.75 5.18 3.83
CA PHE A 24 -11.61 5.86 4.79
C PHE A 24 -13.07 5.46 4.54
N SER A 25 -13.60 4.56 5.38
CA SER A 25 -15.04 4.30 5.51
C SER A 25 -15.48 4.61 6.96
N CYS A 26 -16.42 3.87 7.57
CA CYS A 26 -16.62 3.98 9.02
C CYS A 26 -15.38 3.59 9.83
N LEU A 27 -14.55 2.71 9.28
CA LEU A 27 -13.29 2.29 9.87
C LEU A 27 -12.18 2.53 8.85
N ILE A 28 -11.03 2.96 9.34
CA ILE A 28 -9.83 3.07 8.51
C ILE A 28 -9.35 1.65 8.20
N ARG A 29 -9.20 1.33 6.91
CA ARG A 29 -8.61 0.08 6.45
C ARG A 29 -7.31 0.34 5.73
N LYS A 30 -6.32 -0.50 6.03
CA LYS A 30 -5.01 -0.51 5.39
C LYS A 30 -4.90 -1.79 4.58
N LYS A 31 -4.56 -1.68 3.30
CA LYS A 31 -4.29 -2.84 2.45
C LYS A 31 -2.99 -2.65 1.70
N THR A 32 -2.25 -3.74 1.59
CA THR A 32 -1.05 -3.84 0.76
C THR A 32 -1.32 -4.81 -0.37
N TYR A 33 -0.88 -4.43 -1.56
CA TYR A 33 -1.01 -5.26 -2.75
C TYR A 33 0.34 -5.34 -3.45
N PHE A 34 0.61 -6.48 -4.05
CA PHE A 34 1.85 -6.76 -4.78
C PHE A 34 1.46 -7.07 -6.22
N LEU A 35 1.30 -6.00 -7.02
CA LEU A 35 0.75 -6.04 -8.38
C LEU A 35 1.72 -5.40 -9.36
N SER A 36 1.71 -5.86 -10.60
CA SER A 36 2.55 -5.30 -11.67
C SER A 36 2.07 -3.94 -12.20
N SER A 37 0.85 -3.51 -11.84
CA SER A 37 0.27 -2.22 -12.23
C SER A 37 -0.30 -1.47 -11.02
N HIS A 38 -0.21 -0.14 -11.08
CA HIS A 38 -0.77 0.76 -10.08
C HIS A 38 -2.05 1.43 -10.59
N HIS A 39 -2.86 1.95 -9.67
CA HIS A 39 -4.01 2.77 -10.04
C HIS A 39 -3.54 4.15 -10.54
N PRO A 40 -4.15 4.75 -11.58
CA PRO A 40 -3.73 6.06 -12.11
C PRO A 40 -3.67 7.18 -11.07
N ASP A 41 -4.53 7.09 -10.04
CA ASP A 41 -4.59 8.07 -8.95
C ASP A 41 -3.54 7.87 -7.83
N SER A 42 -2.64 6.91 -7.98
CA SER A 42 -1.61 6.62 -6.98
C SER A 42 -0.43 7.57 -7.12
N MET A 43 0.16 7.97 -6.00
CA MET A 43 1.44 8.67 -5.98
C MET A 43 2.59 7.69 -5.74
N LEU A 44 3.74 7.93 -6.38
CA LEU A 44 4.98 7.22 -6.06
C LEU A 44 5.60 7.84 -4.79
N LEU A 45 5.96 7.00 -3.83
CA LEU A 45 6.67 7.36 -2.61
C LEU A 45 8.16 7.02 -2.72
N ASP A 46 9.02 7.81 -2.07
CA ASP A 46 10.44 7.48 -1.96
C ASP A 46 10.63 6.31 -0.98
N ALA A 47 11.02 5.15 -1.51
CA ALA A 47 11.29 3.95 -0.73
C ALA A 47 12.69 3.94 -0.10
N HIS A 48 13.57 4.88 -0.47
CA HIS A 48 14.99 4.88 -0.16
C HIS A 48 15.72 3.56 -0.50
N GLN A 49 15.11 2.74 -1.37
CA GLN A 49 15.61 1.44 -1.79
C GLN A 49 15.17 1.17 -3.24
N ALA A 50 16.12 1.17 -4.17
CA ALA A 50 15.82 1.07 -5.61
C ALA A 50 15.14 -0.24 -6.04
N SER A 51 15.29 -1.32 -5.27
CA SER A 51 14.63 -2.60 -5.56
C SER A 51 13.16 -2.65 -5.11
N VAL A 52 12.61 -1.57 -4.55
CA VAL A 52 11.22 -1.49 -4.11
C VAL A 52 10.59 -0.20 -4.65
N GLU A 53 9.46 -0.33 -5.34
CA GLU A 53 8.65 0.80 -5.75
C GLU A 53 7.38 0.85 -4.90
N ILE A 54 7.14 1.99 -4.24
CA ILE A 54 5.99 2.14 -3.34
C ILE A 54 5.00 3.11 -3.94
N TRP A 55 3.80 2.61 -4.23
CA TRP A 55 2.69 3.39 -4.77
C TRP A 55 1.63 3.56 -3.69
N PHE A 56 1.13 4.78 -3.46
CA PHE A 56 0.16 5.06 -2.41
C PHE A 56 -1.07 5.78 -2.94
N ARG A 57 -2.25 5.37 -2.45
CA ARG A 57 -3.47 6.16 -2.56
C ARG A 57 -4.28 6.18 -1.27
N ALA A 58 -5.00 7.27 -1.08
CA ALA A 58 -6.04 7.41 -0.09
C ALA A 58 -7.40 7.49 -0.78
N VAL A 59 -8.33 6.63 -0.39
CA VAL A 59 -9.69 6.55 -0.96
C VAL A 59 -10.74 6.65 0.12
N GLY A 60 -11.89 7.23 -0.25
CA GLY A 60 -13.07 7.31 0.60
C GLY A 60 -14.20 6.49 0.04
N ALA A 61 -14.99 5.90 0.92
CA ALA A 61 -16.27 5.32 0.56
C ALA A 61 -17.40 6.30 0.91
N LYS A 62 -18.34 6.54 -0.01
CA LYS A 62 -19.58 7.29 0.28
C LYS A 62 -20.51 6.54 1.21
N THR A 63 -20.55 5.22 1.06
CA THR A 63 -21.39 4.31 1.84
C THR A 63 -20.50 3.54 2.80
N CYS A 64 -20.88 3.57 4.07
CA CYS A 64 -20.16 2.79 5.07
C CYS A 64 -20.57 1.33 4.98
N SER A 65 -19.60 0.45 4.69
CA SER A 65 -19.74 -0.99 4.88
C SER A 65 -18.69 -1.47 5.89
N ILE A 66 -19.14 -2.23 6.89
CA ILE A 66 -18.27 -2.92 7.85
C ILE A 66 -17.76 -4.25 7.28
N SER A 67 -18.30 -4.72 6.13
CA SER A 67 -17.85 -5.96 5.48
C SER A 67 -16.52 -5.78 4.75
N ASP A 68 -15.70 -6.83 4.66
CA ASP A 68 -14.42 -6.81 3.92
C ASP A 68 -14.58 -6.84 2.38
N GLN A 69 -15.82 -6.79 1.90
CA GLN A 69 -16.09 -6.76 0.46
C GLN A 69 -15.64 -5.45 -0.19
N PRO A 70 -15.25 -5.49 -1.48
CA PRO A 70 -14.94 -4.29 -2.24
C PRO A 70 -16.12 -3.30 -2.18
N VAL A 71 -15.85 -2.06 -1.79
CA VAL A 71 -16.85 -0.99 -1.84
C VAL A 71 -16.94 -0.51 -3.29
N GLN A 72 -18.15 -0.46 -3.86
CA GLN A 72 -18.34 -0.04 -5.25
C GLN A 72 -18.18 1.47 -5.45
N ASP A 73 -18.56 2.28 -4.45
CA ASP A 73 -18.54 3.76 -4.53
C ASP A 73 -17.28 4.36 -3.90
N LEU A 74 -16.10 3.94 -4.37
CA LEU A 74 -14.83 4.55 -3.97
C LEU A 74 -14.62 5.86 -4.71
N GLN A 75 -14.37 6.92 -3.95
CA GLN A 75 -13.87 8.18 -4.48
C GLN A 75 -12.44 8.40 -4.00
N THR A 76 -11.54 8.60 -4.95
CA THR A 76 -10.21 9.12 -4.64
C THR A 76 -10.37 10.52 -4.07
N PHE A 77 -9.84 10.76 -2.87
CA PHE A 77 -9.78 12.12 -2.34
C PHE A 77 -8.68 12.88 -3.08
N PRO A 78 -8.97 14.05 -3.69
CA PRO A 78 -7.93 14.85 -4.30
C PRO A 78 -6.88 15.18 -3.23
N LEU A 79 -5.64 14.79 -3.51
CA LEU A 79 -4.49 14.69 -2.60
C LEU A 79 -4.01 16.01 -1.95
N LYS A 80 -4.82 17.09 -1.99
CA LYS A 80 -4.44 18.42 -1.52
C LYS A 80 -4.02 18.49 -0.03
N ARG A 81 -4.29 17.46 0.77
CA ARG A 81 -3.85 17.31 2.18
C ARG A 81 -3.39 15.89 2.52
N THR A 82 -2.74 15.18 1.61
CA THR A 82 -2.34 13.79 1.88
C THR A 82 -1.01 13.60 2.55
N ASP A 83 -0.21 14.65 2.72
CA ASP A 83 1.05 14.56 3.46
C ASP A 83 0.85 14.00 4.87
N ALA A 84 -0.28 14.31 5.51
CA ALA A 84 -0.68 13.78 6.82
C ALA A 84 -1.01 12.27 6.81
N PHE A 85 -1.29 11.71 5.63
CA PHE A 85 -1.67 10.31 5.42
C PHE A 85 -0.63 9.53 4.64
N ILE A 86 0.54 10.10 4.36
CA ILE A 86 1.66 9.35 3.79
C ILE A 86 2.19 8.40 4.88
N PRO A 87 2.23 7.08 4.63
CA PRO A 87 2.81 6.13 5.56
C PRO A 87 4.25 6.49 5.91
N ARG A 88 4.61 6.37 7.19
CA ARG A 88 5.96 6.67 7.69
C ARG A 88 6.89 5.46 7.66
N TRP A 89 6.30 4.26 7.61
CA TRP A 89 7.05 3.01 7.55
C TRP A 89 6.25 1.95 6.79
N LEU A 90 6.99 1.03 6.17
CA LEU A 90 6.50 -0.16 5.49
C LEU A 90 7.36 -1.35 5.94
N SER A 91 6.73 -2.39 6.47
CA SER A 91 7.33 -3.68 6.76
C SER A 91 6.94 -4.67 5.68
N LEU A 92 7.93 -5.35 5.14
CA LEU A 92 7.75 -6.40 4.12
C LEU A 92 8.23 -7.73 4.67
N ASP A 93 7.45 -8.76 4.39
CA ASP A 93 7.74 -10.16 4.68
C ASP A 93 7.41 -11.03 3.46
N TYR A 94 7.98 -12.23 3.42
CA TYR A 94 7.69 -13.23 2.41
C TYR A 94 7.49 -14.59 3.07
N ARG A 95 6.27 -15.11 3.01
CA ARG A 95 5.92 -16.38 3.66
C ARG A 95 4.96 -17.16 2.78
N LYS A 96 5.14 -18.49 2.74
CA LYS A 96 4.29 -19.41 1.96
C LYS A 96 4.19 -19.06 0.46
N GLY A 97 5.25 -18.48 -0.11
CA GLY A 97 5.28 -18.09 -1.53
C GLY A 97 4.58 -16.77 -1.85
N GLU A 98 4.18 -16.01 -0.83
CA GLU A 98 3.45 -14.76 -0.99
C GLU A 98 4.14 -13.61 -0.26
N TRP A 99 4.13 -12.45 -0.92
CA TRP A 99 4.53 -11.18 -0.32
C TRP A 99 3.47 -10.67 0.63
N ILE A 100 3.92 -10.13 1.76
CA ILE A 100 3.06 -9.55 2.78
C ILE A 100 3.64 -8.23 3.21
N GLY A 101 2.78 -7.22 3.30
CA GLY A 101 3.16 -5.88 3.67
C GLY A 101 2.27 -5.33 4.75
N GLU A 102 2.87 -4.63 5.70
CA GLU A 102 2.16 -3.80 6.66
C GLU A 102 2.77 -2.41 6.66
N PHE A 103 1.93 -1.39 6.69
CA PHE A 103 2.39 0.00 6.78
C PHE A 103 1.68 0.72 7.91
N GLY A 104 2.28 1.84 8.35
CA GLY A 104 1.70 2.64 9.39
C GLY A 104 2.24 4.05 9.48
N TYR A 105 1.81 4.71 10.54
CA TYR A 105 2.09 6.10 10.87
C TYR A 105 2.81 6.14 12.20
N ILE A 106 3.60 7.18 12.42
CA ILE A 106 4.15 7.51 13.74
C ILE A 106 3.16 8.51 14.33
N LEU A 107 2.62 8.20 15.51
CA LEU A 107 1.80 9.13 16.29
C LEU A 107 2.69 10.15 17.01
#